data_AF-A0A7S2IUE3-F1
#
_entry.id   AF-A0A7S2IUE3-F1
#
_cell.length_a   1.000
_cell.length_b   1.000
_cell.length_c   1.000
_cell.angle_alpha   90.00
_cell.angle_beta   90.00
_cell.angle_gamma   90.00
#
_symmetry.space_group_name_H-M   'P 1'
#
loop_
_entity.id
_entity.type
_entity.pdbx_description
1 polymer ?
#
loop_
_entity_poly.entity_id
_entity_poly.type
_entity_poly.pdbx_seq_one_letter_code
_entity_poly.pdbx_strand_id
1 'polypeptide(L)'
;LVGYVERDEVERDEPTASVQVDKGGPAKSIPHQRNSAVRVYNSAMLVDHEGCALLHRRKTKLIQEEVEAGVTPNPTGGEGGGKGGDGGSGGDEDEGGSGGEGGSGGGGSGADVLCTPPLPWLGGARLGVLICADIEALNAADAAVAAGATVIAVLACAFVETDSPPVWLGAATHAIRHRMIVCYCNHTLDVSRDQRIFGGGSRVIGPDGRDIACMAPAPALPRGGMLYASLDSTLEARLAWSGAALAEGLVSSCRALDKLQG
;
A
#
# COMPACT_ATOMS: atom_id res chain seq x y z
N LEU A 1 6.96 7.22 -10.18
CA LEU A 1 6.63 6.60 -8.88
C LEU A 1 7.93 6.48 -8.09
N VAL A 2 7.94 6.92 -6.83
CA VAL A 2 9.14 6.97 -5.99
C VAL A 2 8.83 6.32 -4.66
N GLY A 3 9.63 5.33 -4.25
CA GLY A 3 9.59 4.75 -2.90
C GLY A 3 10.63 5.44 -2.01
N TYR A 4 10.27 5.72 -0.76
CA TYR A 4 11.15 6.39 0.20
C TYR A 4 10.75 6.07 1.66
N VAL A 5 11.64 6.43 2.59
CA VAL A 5 11.38 6.35 4.02
C VAL A 5 10.92 7.71 4.52
N GLU A 6 9.73 7.77 5.09
CA GLU A 6 9.14 8.98 5.67
C GLU A 6 9.35 9.00 7.18
N ARG A 7 9.54 10.18 7.77
CA ARG A 7 9.70 10.37 9.21
C ARG A 7 8.76 11.46 9.69
N ASP A 8 7.90 11.12 10.64
CA ASP A 8 6.98 12.05 11.29
C ASP A 8 7.39 12.22 12.75
N GLU A 9 7.63 13.47 13.17
CA GLU A 9 7.70 13.80 14.58
C GLU A 9 6.27 13.94 15.11
N VAL A 10 5.84 12.97 15.91
CA VAL A 10 4.55 13.06 16.58
C VAL A 10 4.79 13.57 17.99
N GLU A 11 4.35 14.81 18.24
CA GLU A 11 4.18 15.28 19.61
C GLU A 11 3.16 14.37 20.29
N ARG A 12 3.59 13.59 21.28
CA ARG A 12 2.66 12.88 22.15
C ARG A 12 2.27 13.82 23.29
N ASP A 13 1.02 14.28 23.26
CA ASP A 13 0.31 14.71 24.47
C ASP A 13 -0.13 13.47 25.27
N GLU A 14 0.82 12.61 25.64
CA GLU A 14 0.54 11.61 26.67
C GLU A 14 0.80 12.25 28.04
N PRO A 15 -0.21 12.35 28.91
CA PRO A 15 0.01 12.80 30.28
C PRO A 15 0.81 11.71 31.01
N THR A 16 2.14 11.83 30.98
CA THR A 16 3.03 11.07 31.87
C THR A 16 2.97 11.68 33.27
N ALA A 17 1.77 11.71 33.86
CA ALA A 17 1.58 12.07 35.25
C ALA A 17 2.10 10.92 36.13
N SER A 18 3.40 10.87 36.36
CA SER A 18 3.93 10.16 37.53
C SER A 18 3.68 11.07 38.75
N VAL A 19 2.59 10.80 39.48
CA VAL A 19 2.37 11.44 40.78
C VAL A 19 3.34 10.79 41.77
N GLN A 20 4.49 11.42 42.01
CA GLN A 20 5.27 11.11 43.21
C GLN A 20 4.53 11.70 44.41
N VAL A 21 3.79 10.84 45.13
CA VAL A 21 3.25 11.19 46.44
C VAL A 21 4.40 11.07 47.45
N ASP A 22 5.12 12.16 47.65
CA ASP A 22 6.03 12.26 48.77
C ASP A 22 5.19 12.36 50.06
N LYS A 23 5.42 11.48 51.03
CA LYS A 23 4.59 11.38 52.24
C LYS A 23 4.76 12.63 53.10
N GLY A 24 3.98 13.68 52.84
CA GLY A 24 3.79 14.83 53.72
C GLY A 24 4.18 16.23 53.20
N GLY A 25 4.54 16.39 51.92
CA GLY A 25 4.87 17.70 51.33
C GLY A 25 3.75 18.28 50.45
N PRO A 26 3.66 19.62 50.25
CA PRO A 26 2.71 20.22 49.32
C PRO A 26 2.99 19.77 47.88
N ALA A 27 1.93 19.46 47.14
CA ALA A 27 2.02 18.98 45.76
C ALA A 27 2.79 19.98 44.88
N LYS A 28 3.93 19.54 44.33
CA LYS A 28 4.66 20.28 43.30
C LYS A 28 4.18 19.83 41.93
N SER A 29 3.75 20.77 41.08
CA SER A 29 3.52 20.50 39.67
C SER A 29 4.86 20.20 38.99
N ILE A 30 5.03 18.98 38.49
CA ILE A 30 6.19 18.62 37.67
C ILE A 30 5.89 19.08 36.24
N PRO A 31 6.81 19.81 35.57
CA PRO A 31 6.62 20.19 34.17
C PRO A 31 6.44 18.93 33.31
N HIS A 32 5.42 18.91 32.45
CA HIS A 32 5.24 17.85 31.46
C HIS A 32 6.48 17.80 30.55
N GLN A 33 7.25 16.71 30.62
CA GLN A 33 8.22 16.40 29.59
C GLN A 33 7.44 16.00 28.33
N ARG A 34 7.50 16.82 27.29
CA ARG A 34 7.04 16.44 25.95
C ARG A 34 7.98 15.37 25.42
N ASN A 35 7.51 14.13 25.37
CA ASN A 35 8.22 13.06 24.69
C ASN A 35 7.74 13.03 23.24
N SER A 36 8.50 13.65 22.32
CA SER A 36 8.28 13.48 20.89
C SER A 36 8.66 12.05 20.50
N ALA A 37 7.71 11.28 19.98
CA ALA A 37 7.99 9.97 19.40
C ALA A 37 8.14 10.12 17.89
N VAL A 38 9.31 9.76 17.36
CA VAL A 38 9.53 9.73 15.90
C VAL A 38 8.89 8.46 15.36
N ARG A 39 7.97 8.60 14.40
CA ARG A 39 7.43 7.49 13.62
C ARG A 39 8.16 7.44 12.27
N VAL A 40 8.47 6.22 11.83
CA VAL A 40 9.15 5.98 10.56
C VAL A 40 8.24 5.15 9.68
N TYR A 41 7.92 5.60 8.48
CA TYR A 41 7.03 4.88 7.56
C TYR A 41 7.78 4.43 6.31
N ASN A 42 7.37 3.28 5.77
CA ASN A 42 7.72 2.89 4.40
C ASN A 42 6.65 3.46 3.47
N SER A 43 7.04 4.41 2.62
CA SER A 43 6.09 5.23 1.86
C SER A 43 6.41 5.21 0.36
N ALA A 44 5.39 5.45 -0.44
CA ALA A 44 5.46 5.61 -1.87
C ALA A 44 4.68 6.84 -2.31
N MET A 45 5.22 7.54 -3.29
CA MET A 45 4.57 8.71 -3.89
C MET A 45 4.56 8.62 -5.41
N LEU A 46 3.40 8.93 -5.99
CA LEU A 46 3.29 9.23 -7.40
C LEU A 46 3.49 10.72 -7.60
N VAL A 47 4.41 11.06 -8.47
CA VAL A 47 4.73 12.44 -8.86
C VAL A 47 4.55 12.52 -10.37
N ASP A 48 3.93 13.59 -10.85
CA ASP A 48 3.84 13.87 -12.27
C ASP A 48 5.12 14.49 -12.84
N HIS A 49 5.09 14.82 -14.13
CA HIS A 49 6.22 15.40 -14.83
C HIS A 49 6.56 16.85 -14.42
N GLU A 50 5.64 17.54 -13.74
CA GLU A 50 5.85 18.88 -13.19
C GLU A 50 6.39 18.83 -11.76
N GLY A 51 6.47 17.64 -11.17
CA GLY A 51 6.92 17.46 -9.78
C GLY A 51 5.78 17.51 -8.77
N CYS A 52 4.51 17.55 -9.19
CA CYS A 52 3.36 17.57 -8.29
C CYS A 52 3.07 16.17 -7.75
N ALA A 53 2.92 16.05 -6.43
CA ALA A 53 2.49 14.81 -5.78
C ALA A 53 1.01 14.53 -6.10
N LEU A 54 0.75 13.44 -6.82
CA LEU A 54 -0.59 13.00 -7.21
C LEU A 54 -1.18 11.97 -6.26
N LEU A 55 -0.32 11.20 -5.58
CA LEU A 55 -0.72 10.16 -4.63
C LEU A 55 0.41 9.95 -3.62
N HIS A 56 0.04 9.77 -2.36
CA HIS A 56 0.92 9.36 -1.29
C HIS A 56 0.32 8.16 -0.56
N ARG A 57 1.16 7.15 -0.30
CA ARG A 57 0.76 5.91 0.33
C ARG A 57 1.82 5.46 1.32
N ARG A 58 1.40 5.13 2.54
CA ARG A 58 2.19 4.42 3.55
C ARG A 58 1.83 2.93 3.55
N LYS A 59 2.86 2.09 3.66
CA LYS A 59 2.71 0.62 3.67
C LYS A 59 1.83 0.19 4.83
N THR A 60 0.86 -0.68 4.55
CA THR A 60 -0.06 -1.18 5.58
C THR A 60 0.39 -2.50 6.18
N LYS A 61 0.89 -3.43 5.36
CA LYS A 61 1.41 -4.72 5.80
C LYS A 61 2.93 -4.68 5.84
N LEU A 62 3.49 -4.60 7.04
CA LEU A 62 4.93 -4.68 7.24
C LEU A 62 5.42 -6.12 7.20
N ILE A 63 6.63 -6.32 6.68
CA ILE A 63 7.36 -7.59 6.87
C ILE A 63 8.04 -7.58 8.24
N GLN A 64 8.42 -8.76 8.74
CA GLN A 64 9.01 -8.91 10.08
C GLN A 64 10.21 -7.99 10.30
N GLU A 65 11.09 -7.88 9.30
CA GLU A 65 12.29 -7.04 9.38
C GLU A 65 11.97 -5.55 9.50
N GLU A 66 10.86 -5.08 8.90
CA GLU A 66 10.41 -3.70 9.05
C GLU A 66 9.86 -3.44 10.45
N VAL A 67 9.12 -4.41 11.01
CA VAL A 67 8.62 -4.33 12.39
C VAL A 67 9.79 -4.28 13.37
N GLU A 68 10.80 -5.13 13.19
CA GLU A 68 12.02 -5.15 14.01
C GLU A 68 12.85 -3.86 13.88
N ALA A 69 12.84 -3.26 12.69
CA ALA A 69 13.47 -1.96 12.46
C ALA A 69 12.67 -0.77 13.02
N GLY A 70 11.51 -1.01 13.64
CA GLY A 70 10.66 0.03 14.23
C GLY A 70 9.88 0.85 13.18
N VAL A 71 9.68 0.31 11.98
CA VAL A 71 8.79 0.93 10.98
C VAL A 71 7.36 0.87 11.52
N THR A 72 6.67 2.00 11.41
CA THR A 72 5.29 2.17 11.82
C THR A 72 4.37 1.75 10.67
N PRO A 73 3.43 0.82 10.89
CA PRO A 73 2.43 0.49 9.87
C PRO A 73 1.47 1.66 9.69
N ASN A 74 0.91 1.82 8.50
CA ASN A 74 -0.18 2.76 8.32
C ASN A 74 -1.46 2.27 9.05
N PRO A 75 -2.04 3.04 9.98
CA PRO A 75 -3.22 2.63 10.75
C PRO A 75 -4.51 2.50 9.93
N THR A 76 -4.58 2.98 8.68
CA THR A 76 -5.83 2.97 7.90
C THR A 76 -6.21 1.60 7.32
N GLY A 77 -5.41 0.55 7.56
CA GLY A 77 -5.86 -0.82 7.37
C GLY A 77 -6.82 -1.18 8.51
N GLY A 78 -8.12 -1.07 8.27
CA GLY A 78 -9.16 -1.28 9.28
C GLY A 78 -9.08 -2.61 10.01
N GLU A 79 -8.30 -2.66 11.08
CA GLU A 79 -8.63 -3.40 12.29
C GLU A 79 -9.19 -2.39 13.29
N GLY A 80 -10.32 -1.79 12.93
CA GLY A 80 -11.23 -1.19 13.89
C GLY A 80 -11.85 -2.29 14.75
N GLY A 81 -11.02 -3.01 15.52
CA GLY A 81 -11.45 -3.79 16.68
C GLY A 81 -11.89 -2.82 17.77
N GLY A 82 -12.97 -2.09 17.51
CA GLY A 82 -13.65 -1.32 18.51
C GLY A 82 -14.11 -2.28 19.59
N LYS A 83 -13.43 -2.27 20.73
CA LYS A 83 -14.06 -2.71 21.98
C LYS A 83 -15.33 -1.87 22.10
N GLY A 84 -16.48 -2.53 21.98
CA GLY A 84 -17.79 -1.93 22.20
C GLY A 84 -17.79 -1.29 23.59
N GLY A 85 -17.63 0.03 23.62
CA GLY A 85 -18.04 0.83 24.74
C GLY A 85 -19.55 1.03 24.59
N ASP A 86 -20.31 0.45 25.51
CA ASP A 86 -21.72 0.75 25.69
C ASP A 86 -21.88 2.27 25.88
N GLY A 87 -22.35 2.93 24.83
CA GLY A 87 -22.72 4.35 24.83
C GLY A 87 -24.22 4.47 25.07
N GLY A 88 -24.56 4.96 26.26
CA GLY A 88 -25.92 5.35 26.63
C GLY A 88 -26.44 6.49 25.75
N SER A 89 -27.74 6.45 25.51
CA SER A 89 -28.53 7.44 24.80
C SER A 89 -28.79 8.68 25.64
N GLY A 90 -28.67 9.84 25.02
CA GLY A 90 -29.11 11.14 25.55
C GLY A 90 -28.98 12.19 24.46
N GLY A 91 -30.08 12.48 23.77
CA GLY A 91 -30.17 13.54 22.78
C GLY A 91 -30.33 14.91 23.43
N ASP A 92 -30.08 15.96 22.65
CA ASP A 92 -31.01 17.06 22.43
C ASP A 92 -30.52 17.89 21.23
N GLU A 93 -31.47 18.34 20.43
CA GLU A 93 -31.32 19.08 19.18
C GLU A 93 -31.07 20.56 19.46
N ASP A 94 -30.23 21.22 18.65
CA ASP A 94 -30.33 22.67 18.46
C ASP A 94 -29.83 23.07 17.05
N GLU A 95 -30.69 23.81 16.35
CA GLU A 95 -30.48 24.36 15.01
C GLU A 95 -29.74 25.71 15.05
N GLY A 96 -28.96 25.99 14.01
CA GLY A 96 -28.72 27.35 13.53
C GLY A 96 -27.26 27.74 13.32
N GLY A 97 -26.89 28.12 12.09
CA GLY A 97 -25.64 28.85 11.86
C GLY A 97 -25.12 28.83 10.43
N SER A 98 -25.34 29.95 9.73
CA SER A 98 -24.97 30.27 8.35
C SER A 98 -23.49 30.57 8.11
N GLY A 99 -23.01 30.26 6.89
CA GLY A 99 -22.19 31.15 6.05
C GLY A 99 -20.69 31.26 6.35
N GLY A 100 -19.85 30.75 5.45
CA GLY A 100 -18.42 31.03 5.42
C GLY A 100 -17.75 30.46 4.17
N GLU A 101 -17.54 31.33 3.17
CA GLU A 101 -16.75 31.06 1.96
C GLU A 101 -15.25 30.97 2.26
N GLY A 102 -14.54 30.15 1.47
CA GLY A 102 -13.20 30.47 1.00
C GLY A 102 -12.03 30.27 1.96
N GLY A 103 -11.55 29.04 2.08
CA GLY A 103 -10.22 28.76 2.63
C GLY A 103 -9.65 27.46 2.07
N SER A 104 -8.86 27.53 0.98
CA SER A 104 -7.98 26.43 0.58
C SER A 104 -6.79 26.36 1.54
N GLY A 105 -7.06 25.93 2.78
CA GLY A 105 -6.03 25.59 3.74
C GLY A 105 -5.49 24.21 3.38
N GLY A 106 -4.36 24.17 2.69
CA GLY A 106 -3.54 22.97 2.49
C GLY A 106 -2.91 22.52 3.80
N GLY A 107 -3.75 22.05 4.73
CA GLY A 107 -3.40 21.41 5.98
C GLY A 107 -4.16 20.10 6.10
N GLY A 108 -4.13 19.30 5.04
CA GLY A 108 -4.75 17.98 5.05
C GLY A 108 -3.95 17.06 5.96
N SER A 109 -4.53 16.67 7.09
CA SER A 109 -4.11 15.47 7.83
C SER A 109 -3.81 14.37 6.81
N GLY A 110 -2.58 13.86 6.77
CA GLY A 110 -2.03 12.96 5.74
C GLY A 110 -2.76 11.63 5.63
N ALA A 111 -4.02 11.67 5.19
CA ALA A 111 -4.81 10.51 4.86
C ALA A 111 -4.25 9.92 3.57
N ASP A 112 -3.93 8.64 3.61
CA ASP A 112 -3.44 7.92 2.45
C ASP A 112 -4.45 8.01 1.31
N VAL A 113 -3.99 8.56 0.19
CA VAL A 113 -4.78 8.59 -1.05
C VAL A 113 -4.64 7.20 -1.67
N LEU A 114 -5.71 6.42 -1.61
CA LEU A 114 -5.69 5.03 -2.10
C LEU A 114 -5.67 4.94 -3.63
N CYS A 115 -6.10 5.99 -4.33
CA CYS A 115 -6.16 6.03 -5.79
C CYS A 115 -6.10 7.47 -6.33
N THR A 116 -5.49 7.66 -7.50
CA THR A 116 -5.46 8.95 -8.19
C THR A 116 -6.81 9.33 -8.80
N PRO A 117 -7.04 10.62 -9.12
CA PRO A 117 -7.98 11.00 -10.16
C PRO A 117 -7.65 10.30 -11.51
N PRO A 118 -8.59 10.29 -12.48
CA PRO A 118 -8.32 9.82 -13.84
C PRO A 118 -7.09 10.51 -14.44
N LEU A 119 -6.12 9.72 -14.92
CA LEU A 119 -4.88 10.21 -15.50
C LEU A 119 -5.01 10.24 -17.03
N PRO A 120 -5.09 11.41 -17.69
CA PRO A 120 -5.31 11.50 -19.13
C PRO A 120 -4.23 10.79 -19.95
N TRP A 121 -2.97 10.89 -19.52
CA TRP A 121 -1.82 10.24 -20.16
C TRP A 121 -1.81 8.71 -19.99
N LEU A 122 -2.69 8.17 -19.15
CA LEU A 122 -2.93 6.73 -18.99
C LEU A 122 -4.34 6.36 -19.47
N GLY A 123 -4.85 7.05 -20.49
CA GLY A 123 -6.17 6.78 -21.07
C GLY A 123 -7.33 7.00 -20.10
N GLY A 124 -7.17 7.89 -19.11
CA GLY A 124 -8.16 8.13 -18.07
C GLY A 124 -8.15 7.08 -16.94
N ALA A 125 -7.20 6.14 -16.94
CA ALA A 125 -7.07 5.17 -15.87
C ALA A 125 -6.80 5.85 -14.51
N ARG A 126 -7.24 5.18 -13.46
CA ARG A 126 -7.03 5.61 -12.07
C ARG A 126 -6.01 4.66 -11.44
N LEU A 127 -4.93 5.21 -10.91
CA LEU A 127 -3.80 4.42 -10.41
C LEU A 127 -3.90 4.25 -8.90
N GLY A 128 -3.91 3.00 -8.43
CA GLY A 128 -3.61 2.65 -7.05
C GLY A 128 -2.13 2.29 -6.88
N VAL A 129 -1.58 2.48 -5.68
CA VAL A 129 -0.19 2.12 -5.36
C VAL A 129 -0.16 1.24 -4.12
N LEU A 130 0.56 0.11 -4.22
CA LEU A 130 0.83 -0.82 -3.12
C LEU A 130 2.35 -0.99 -2.95
N ILE A 131 2.78 -1.35 -1.74
CA ILE A 131 4.20 -1.54 -1.43
C ILE A 131 4.45 -2.97 -0.98
N CYS A 132 5.23 -3.71 -1.76
CA CYS A 132 5.74 -5.05 -1.48
C CYS A 132 4.63 -5.98 -0.94
N ALA A 133 4.72 -6.39 0.33
CA ALA A 133 3.79 -7.32 0.99
C ALA A 133 2.32 -6.86 1.01
N ASP A 134 2.02 -5.57 0.77
CA ASP A 134 0.64 -5.11 0.60
C ASP A 134 -0.09 -5.88 -0.51
N ILE A 135 0.58 -6.29 -1.59
CA ILE A 135 -0.06 -7.03 -2.69
C ILE A 135 -0.51 -8.44 -2.30
N GLU A 136 0.01 -8.98 -1.21
CA GLU A 136 -0.41 -10.28 -0.68
C GLU A 136 -1.57 -10.14 0.31
N ALA A 137 -1.81 -8.92 0.79
CA ALA A 137 -2.91 -8.62 1.69
C ALA A 137 -4.16 -8.32 0.86
N LEU A 138 -5.15 -9.22 0.90
CA LEU A 138 -6.36 -9.08 0.10
C LEU A 138 -7.03 -7.70 0.28
N ASN A 139 -7.05 -7.20 1.51
CA ASN A 139 -7.68 -5.94 1.88
C ASN A 139 -7.02 -4.70 1.23
N ALA A 140 -5.71 -4.72 0.93
CA ALA A 140 -5.03 -3.53 0.41
C ALA A 140 -5.39 -3.29 -1.06
N ALA A 141 -5.38 -4.34 -1.88
CA ALA A 141 -5.84 -4.26 -3.26
C ALA A 141 -7.36 -4.02 -3.34
N ASP A 142 -8.15 -4.70 -2.50
CA ASP A 142 -9.60 -4.48 -2.40
C ASP A 142 -9.90 -3.00 -2.11
N ALA A 143 -9.16 -2.36 -1.19
CA ALA A 143 -9.33 -0.94 -0.85
C ALA A 143 -8.99 0.01 -2.02
N ALA A 144 -7.90 -0.26 -2.76
CA ALA A 144 -7.55 0.52 -3.95
C ALA A 144 -8.63 0.41 -5.05
N VAL A 145 -9.14 -0.79 -5.28
CA VAL A 145 -10.21 -1.05 -6.25
C VAL A 145 -11.52 -0.40 -5.81
N ALA A 146 -11.87 -0.47 -4.52
CA ALA A 146 -13.04 0.21 -3.97
C ALA A 146 -12.93 1.74 -4.11
N ALA A 147 -11.71 2.30 -4.09
CA ALA A 147 -11.43 3.70 -4.38
C ALA A 147 -11.46 4.03 -5.89
N GLY A 148 -11.71 3.04 -6.76
CA GLY A 148 -11.87 3.20 -8.20
C GLY A 148 -10.59 2.96 -9.02
N ALA A 149 -9.55 2.37 -8.44
CA ALA A 149 -8.34 2.03 -9.20
C ALA A 149 -8.66 1.04 -10.33
N THR A 150 -8.20 1.36 -11.54
CA THR A 150 -8.28 0.47 -12.71
C THR A 150 -6.92 -0.11 -13.09
N VAL A 151 -5.86 0.44 -12.50
CA VAL A 151 -4.48 -0.06 -12.56
C VAL A 151 -3.90 -0.01 -11.15
N ILE A 152 -3.16 -1.03 -10.75
CA ILE A 152 -2.36 -1.03 -9.52
C ILE A 152 -0.87 -1.10 -9.87
N ALA A 153 -0.08 -0.18 -9.32
CA ALA A 153 1.37 -0.28 -9.30
C ALA A 153 1.84 -0.86 -7.97
N VAL A 154 2.71 -1.87 -8.01
CA VAL A 154 3.31 -2.49 -6.84
C VAL A 154 4.81 -2.22 -6.85
N LEU A 155 5.28 -1.47 -5.86
CA LEU A 155 6.72 -1.29 -5.61
C LEU A 155 7.20 -2.38 -4.67
N ALA A 156 7.95 -3.34 -5.19
CA ALA A 156 8.42 -4.48 -4.43
C ALA A 156 9.93 -4.44 -4.20
N CYS A 157 10.32 -5.06 -3.10
CA CYS A 157 11.70 -5.31 -2.72
C CYS A 157 11.81 -6.78 -2.25
N ALA A 158 11.26 -7.69 -3.06
CA ALA A 158 11.14 -9.10 -2.74
C ALA A 158 12.43 -9.84 -3.11
N PHE A 159 12.88 -10.71 -2.21
CA PHE A 159 14.05 -11.54 -2.38
C PHE A 159 13.73 -12.85 -3.11
N VAL A 160 14.77 -13.54 -3.59
CA VAL A 160 14.65 -14.94 -3.99
C VAL A 160 14.50 -15.77 -2.72
N GLU A 161 13.31 -16.31 -2.49
CA GLU A 161 13.04 -17.28 -1.42
C GLU A 161 12.81 -18.64 -2.05
N THR A 162 13.48 -19.69 -1.55
CA THR A 162 13.36 -21.04 -2.12
C THR A 162 12.04 -21.71 -1.79
N ASP A 163 11.39 -21.30 -0.69
CA ASP A 163 10.26 -22.01 -0.09
C ASP A 163 8.94 -21.23 -0.17
N SER A 164 8.97 -20.03 -0.77
CA SER A 164 7.80 -19.17 -0.95
C SER A 164 7.48 -18.99 -2.43
N PRO A 165 6.19 -19.03 -2.83
CA PRO A 165 5.83 -18.65 -4.18
C PRO A 165 6.28 -17.19 -4.42
N PRO A 166 6.70 -16.84 -5.64
CA PRO A 166 7.10 -15.48 -5.93
C PRO A 166 5.98 -14.48 -5.65
N VAL A 167 6.30 -13.34 -5.02
CA VAL A 167 5.33 -12.27 -4.68
C VAL A 167 4.48 -11.82 -5.87
N TRP A 168 5.03 -11.88 -7.08
CA TRP A 168 4.30 -11.54 -8.31
C TRP A 168 3.08 -12.45 -8.56
N LEU A 169 3.03 -13.65 -7.99
CA LEU A 169 1.86 -14.53 -8.08
C LEU A 169 0.64 -13.94 -7.34
N GLY A 170 0.88 -13.23 -6.23
CA GLY A 170 -0.14 -12.42 -5.56
C GLY A 170 -0.66 -11.30 -6.47
N ALA A 171 0.26 -10.62 -7.20
CA ALA A 171 -0.12 -9.62 -8.19
C ALA A 171 -1.00 -10.21 -9.31
N ALA A 172 -0.69 -11.40 -9.80
CA ALA A 172 -1.51 -12.08 -10.82
C ALA A 172 -2.89 -12.48 -10.28
N THR A 173 -2.95 -12.94 -9.03
CA THR A 173 -4.21 -13.24 -8.35
C THR A 173 -5.12 -12.02 -8.29
N HIS A 174 -4.58 -10.86 -7.92
CA HIS A 174 -5.34 -9.61 -7.89
C HIS A 174 -5.74 -9.12 -9.29
N ALA A 175 -4.87 -9.26 -10.28
CA ALA A 175 -5.20 -8.92 -11.66
C ALA A 175 -6.43 -9.70 -12.17
N ILE A 176 -6.50 -11.01 -11.90
CA ILE A 176 -7.64 -11.86 -12.24
C ILE A 176 -8.89 -11.49 -11.42
N ARG A 177 -8.74 -11.43 -10.09
CA ARG A 177 -9.85 -11.21 -9.15
C ARG A 177 -10.57 -9.90 -9.42
N HIS A 178 -9.83 -8.83 -9.63
CA HIS A 178 -10.38 -7.49 -9.83
C HIS A 178 -10.56 -7.13 -11.29
N ARG A 179 -10.14 -8.02 -12.20
CA ARG A 179 -10.07 -7.76 -13.63
C ARG A 179 -9.38 -6.42 -13.88
N MET A 180 -8.13 -6.31 -13.49
CA MET A 180 -7.38 -5.08 -13.62
C MET A 180 -5.96 -5.35 -14.10
N ILE A 181 -5.28 -4.28 -14.47
CA ILE A 181 -3.85 -4.35 -14.77
C ILE A 181 -3.07 -4.17 -13.48
N VAL A 182 -2.06 -5.01 -13.29
CA VAL A 182 -1.10 -4.87 -12.19
C VAL A 182 0.30 -4.70 -12.75
N CYS A 183 0.93 -3.57 -12.44
CA CYS A 183 2.32 -3.28 -12.74
C CYS A 183 3.17 -3.61 -11.52
N TYR A 184 3.83 -4.76 -11.53
CA TYR A 184 4.71 -5.22 -10.47
C TYR A 184 6.17 -4.86 -10.81
N CYS A 185 6.80 -4.03 -9.98
CA CYS A 185 8.18 -3.60 -10.17
C CYS A 185 9.00 -4.02 -8.95
N ASN A 186 9.96 -4.92 -9.16
CA ASN A 186 10.86 -5.39 -8.12
C ASN A 186 12.31 -5.01 -8.44
N HIS A 187 13.13 -4.93 -7.39
CA HIS A 187 14.56 -4.75 -7.55
C HIS A 187 15.19 -5.92 -8.30
N THR A 188 16.14 -5.62 -9.17
CA THR A 188 16.93 -6.57 -9.98
C THR A 188 18.42 -6.50 -9.66
N LEU A 189 18.81 -5.68 -8.68
CA LEU A 189 20.20 -5.42 -8.36
C LEU A 189 20.85 -6.57 -7.57
N ASP A 190 22.18 -6.49 -7.53
CA ASP A 190 23.08 -7.34 -6.76
C ASP A 190 22.68 -7.43 -5.29
N VAL A 191 23.35 -8.37 -4.62
CA VAL A 191 23.13 -8.74 -3.23
C VAL A 191 22.88 -7.52 -2.33
N SER A 192 21.77 -7.52 -1.59
CA SER A 192 21.41 -6.50 -0.61
C SER A 192 22.47 -6.37 0.49
N ARG A 193 22.36 -5.35 1.34
CA ARG A 193 23.34 -5.10 2.43
C ARG A 193 23.57 -6.32 3.32
N ASP A 194 22.54 -7.14 3.51
CA ASP A 194 22.50 -8.38 4.29
C ASP A 194 22.75 -9.64 3.45
N GLN A 195 23.34 -9.48 2.27
CA GLN A 195 23.73 -10.58 1.39
C GLN A 195 22.56 -11.43 0.84
N ARG A 196 21.36 -10.85 0.68
CA ARG A 196 20.21 -11.50 -0.02
C ARG A 196 20.11 -11.05 -1.48
N ILE A 197 19.65 -11.93 -2.36
CA ILE A 197 19.48 -11.62 -3.79
C ILE A 197 18.04 -11.17 -4.03
N PHE A 198 17.85 -10.00 -4.65
CA PHE A 198 16.52 -9.57 -5.08
C PHE A 198 15.96 -10.46 -6.18
N GLY A 199 14.68 -10.78 -6.13
CA GLY A 199 14.05 -11.72 -7.07
C GLY A 199 13.91 -11.21 -8.50
N GLY A 200 13.97 -9.89 -8.74
CA GLY A 200 13.63 -9.31 -10.04
C GLY A 200 12.22 -9.71 -10.45
N GLY A 201 12.05 -10.10 -11.73
CA GLY A 201 10.76 -10.62 -12.21
C GLY A 201 9.67 -9.56 -12.37
N SER A 202 10.08 -8.29 -12.54
CA SER A 202 9.19 -7.16 -12.83
C SER A 202 8.34 -7.47 -14.05
N ARG A 203 7.05 -7.09 -13.99
CA ARG A 203 6.05 -7.47 -14.99
C ARG A 203 4.86 -6.53 -15.01
N VAL A 204 4.18 -6.52 -16.13
CA VAL A 204 2.86 -5.93 -16.31
C VAL A 204 1.90 -7.09 -16.57
N ILE A 205 0.96 -7.29 -15.67
CA ILE A 205 0.01 -8.40 -15.71
C ILE A 205 -1.35 -7.87 -16.16
N GLY A 206 -1.95 -8.54 -17.14
CA GLY A 206 -3.28 -8.21 -17.63
C GLY A 206 -4.41 -8.73 -16.74
N PRO A 207 -5.67 -8.31 -17.00
CA PRO A 207 -6.85 -8.74 -16.24
C PRO A 207 -7.13 -10.26 -16.26
N ASP A 208 -6.50 -11.00 -17.16
CA ASP A 208 -6.57 -12.46 -17.27
C ASP A 208 -5.45 -13.18 -16.50
N GLY A 209 -4.60 -12.42 -15.78
CA GLY A 209 -3.46 -12.93 -15.03
C GLY A 209 -2.24 -13.25 -15.89
N ARG A 210 -2.28 -13.00 -17.20
CA ARG A 210 -1.15 -13.24 -18.09
C ARG A 210 -0.24 -12.03 -18.15
N ASP A 211 1.06 -12.26 -18.30
CA ASP A 211 2.03 -11.20 -18.51
C ASP A 211 1.77 -10.53 -19.87
N ILE A 212 1.50 -9.23 -19.86
CA ILE A 212 1.56 -8.35 -21.04
C ILE A 212 3.02 -8.10 -21.41
N ALA A 213 3.85 -7.91 -20.39
CA ALA A 213 5.30 -7.78 -20.51
C ALA A 213 5.93 -8.30 -19.22
N CYS A 214 7.07 -8.98 -19.31
CA CYS A 214 7.83 -9.41 -18.14
C CYS A 214 9.33 -9.33 -18.38
N MET A 215 10.06 -9.15 -17.30
CA MET A 215 11.51 -9.32 -17.26
C MET A 215 11.84 -10.65 -16.59
N ALA A 216 12.97 -11.24 -16.98
CA ALA A 216 13.47 -12.45 -16.33
C ALA A 216 13.67 -12.23 -14.81
N PRO A 217 13.55 -13.28 -13.99
CA PRO A 217 13.98 -13.21 -12.60
C PRO A 217 15.50 -12.98 -12.51
N ALA A 218 15.96 -12.41 -11.42
CA ALA A 218 17.39 -12.35 -11.13
C ALA A 218 17.94 -13.77 -10.87
N PRO A 219 19.26 -14.02 -11.09
CA PRO A 219 20.28 -13.07 -11.54
C PRO A 219 20.38 -12.94 -13.07
N ALA A 220 19.42 -13.45 -13.84
CA ALA A 220 19.53 -13.55 -15.30
C ALA A 220 19.46 -12.20 -16.07
N LEU A 221 19.31 -11.06 -15.36
CA LEU A 221 19.18 -9.74 -15.97
C LEU A 221 20.45 -8.90 -15.81
N PRO A 222 20.90 -8.20 -16.87
CA PRO A 222 21.89 -7.15 -16.72
C PRO A 222 21.31 -5.98 -15.89
N ARG A 223 22.19 -5.28 -15.16
CA ARG A 223 21.81 -4.12 -14.34
C ARG A 223 21.14 -3.05 -15.20
N GLY A 224 20.07 -2.45 -14.69
CA GLY A 224 19.42 -1.28 -15.31
C GLY A 224 18.42 -1.61 -16.42
N GLY A 225 17.86 -2.81 -16.46
CA GLY A 225 16.81 -3.15 -17.41
C GLY A 225 15.52 -2.36 -17.18
N MET A 226 14.84 -2.01 -18.27
CA MET A 226 13.60 -1.26 -18.27
C MET A 226 12.53 -2.05 -19.01
N LEU A 227 11.36 -2.17 -18.40
CA LEU A 227 10.20 -2.84 -18.98
C LEU A 227 9.21 -1.80 -19.48
N TYR A 228 8.85 -1.89 -20.75
CA TYR A 228 7.80 -1.08 -21.35
C TYR A 228 6.62 -1.96 -21.74
N ALA A 229 5.41 -1.49 -21.46
CA ALA A 229 4.18 -2.09 -21.96
C ALA A 229 3.28 -0.98 -22.50
N SER A 230 2.69 -1.19 -23.67
CA SER A 230 1.62 -0.34 -24.17
C SER A 230 0.30 -0.86 -23.61
N LEU A 231 -0.41 -0.01 -22.88
CA LEU A 231 -1.77 -0.31 -22.43
C LEU A 231 -2.72 0.27 -23.47
N ASP A 232 -3.41 -0.59 -24.22
CA ASP A 232 -4.41 -0.12 -25.18
C ASP A 232 -5.61 0.49 -24.43
N SER A 233 -6.07 1.64 -24.92
CA SER A 233 -7.32 2.32 -24.56
C SER A 233 -8.56 1.42 -24.52
N THR A 234 -8.53 0.26 -25.19
CA THR A 234 -9.59 -0.76 -25.14
C THR A 234 -9.60 -1.61 -23.86
N LEU A 235 -8.91 -1.19 -22.79
CA LEU A 235 -8.98 -1.83 -21.47
C LEU A 235 -10.42 -2.15 -21.07
N GLU A 236 -11.38 -1.26 -21.36
CA GLU A 236 -12.81 -1.50 -21.13
C GLU A 236 -13.40 -2.66 -21.94
N ALA A 237 -12.98 -2.87 -23.19
CA ALA A 237 -13.48 -3.94 -24.05
C ALA A 237 -12.99 -5.33 -23.64
N ARG A 238 -11.79 -5.44 -23.03
CA ARG A 238 -11.26 -6.70 -22.48
C ARG A 238 -11.97 -7.12 -21.19
N LEU A 239 -12.46 -6.17 -20.39
CA LEU A 239 -13.23 -6.45 -19.17
C LEU A 239 -14.62 -7.03 -19.44
N ALA A 240 -15.15 -6.86 -20.66
CA ALA A 240 -16.40 -7.42 -21.12
C ALA A 240 -16.28 -8.87 -21.67
N TRP A 241 -15.07 -9.43 -21.81
CA TRP A 241 -14.85 -10.68 -22.55
C TRP A 241 -14.84 -11.95 -21.67
N SER A 242 -16.00 -12.64 -21.70
CA SER A 242 -16.30 -14.09 -21.54
C SER A 242 -15.93 -14.85 -20.24
N GLY A 243 -16.96 -15.16 -19.45
CA GLY A 243 -16.91 -16.05 -18.28
C GLY A 243 -16.66 -17.54 -18.57
N ALA A 244 -16.30 -17.92 -19.79
CA ALA A 244 -16.02 -19.33 -20.16
C ALA A 244 -14.52 -19.70 -20.04
N ALA A 245 -13.60 -18.75 -20.28
CA ALA A 245 -12.15 -18.99 -20.18
C ALA A 245 -11.63 -19.07 -18.72
N LEU A 246 -12.41 -18.54 -17.77
CA LEU A 246 -12.08 -18.48 -16.34
C LEU A 246 -12.09 -19.87 -15.67
N ALA A 247 -12.93 -20.78 -16.16
CA ALA A 247 -13.03 -22.14 -15.62
C ALA A 247 -11.78 -22.99 -15.94
N GLU A 248 -11.17 -22.84 -17.11
CA GLU A 248 -9.96 -23.59 -17.47
C GLU A 248 -8.69 -22.99 -16.83
N GLY A 249 -8.60 -21.66 -16.73
CA GLY A 249 -7.43 -20.97 -16.13
C GLY A 249 -7.29 -21.16 -14.62
N LEU A 250 -8.40 -21.13 -13.86
CA LEU A 250 -8.37 -21.37 -12.42
C LEU A 250 -8.02 -22.84 -12.10
N VAL A 251 -8.57 -23.79 -12.85
CA VAL A 251 -8.29 -25.23 -12.67
C VAL A 251 -6.82 -25.55 -12.97
N SER A 252 -6.20 -24.88 -13.94
CA SER A 252 -4.77 -25.05 -14.23
C SER A 252 -3.86 -24.47 -13.14
N SER A 253 -4.25 -23.35 -12.54
CA SER A 253 -3.43 -22.65 -11.53
C SER A 253 -3.49 -23.34 -10.16
N CYS A 254 -4.66 -23.86 -9.76
CA CYS A 254 -4.77 -24.68 -8.54
C CYS A 254 -3.99 -26.00 -8.66
N ARG A 255 -3.98 -26.64 -9.85
CA ARG A 255 -3.18 -27.86 -10.09
C ARG A 255 -1.66 -27.61 -10.09
N ALA A 256 -1.23 -26.38 -10.39
CA ALA A 256 0.18 -26.01 -10.30
C ALA A 256 0.62 -25.79 -8.85
N LEU A 257 -0.26 -25.24 -8.01
CA LEU A 257 -0.03 -25.09 -6.57
C LEU A 257 -0.04 -26.44 -5.83
N ASP A 258 -0.95 -27.36 -6.16
CA ASP A 258 -0.97 -28.72 -5.59
C ASP A 258 0.31 -29.52 -5.89
N LYS A 259 0.99 -29.24 -7.02
CA LYS A 259 2.27 -29.88 -7.38
C LYS A 259 3.48 -29.29 -6.67
N LEU A 260 3.35 -28.10 -6.08
CA LEU A 260 4.41 -27.45 -5.31
C LEU A 260 4.31 -27.75 -3.81
N GLN A 261 3.18 -28.29 -3.35
CA GLN A 261 2.93 -28.66 -1.95
C GLN A 261 3.02 -30.17 -1.67
N GLY A 262 3.49 -30.97 -2.64
CA GLY A 262 3.66 -32.41 -2.54
C GLY A 262 5.10 -32.88 -2.69
#